data_AF-A0A8T3WTW8-F1
#
_entry.id   AF-A0A8T3WTW8-F1
#
_cell.length_a   1.000
_cell.length_b   1.000
_cell.length_c   1.000
_cell.angle_alpha   90.00
_cell.angle_beta   90.00
_cell.angle_gamma   90.00
#
_symmetry.space_group_name_H-M   'P 1'
#
loop_
_entity.id
_entity.type
_entity.pdbx_description
1 polymer ?
#
loop_
_entity_poly.entity_id
_entity_poly.type
_entity_poly.pdbx_seq_one_letter_code
_entity_poly.pdbx_strand_id
1 'polypeptide(L)' 'MKQNLKLACPRCSTLIGGKIMRQVKHPSGATLDVCGSCGGMWLDHNEVKLLYDFSKIKGGRKK' A
#
# COMPACT_ATOMS: atom_id res chain seq x y z
N MET A 1 11.15 2.88 -14.04
CA MET A 1 10.15 1.94 -14.62
C MET A 1 9.03 1.79 -13.61
N LYS A 2 7.85 2.43 -13.82
CA LYS A 2 6.70 2.24 -12.93
C LYS A 2 6.02 0.93 -13.34
N GLN A 3 6.15 -0.10 -12.50
CA GLN A 3 5.57 -1.41 -12.72
C GLN A 3 4.05 -1.27 -12.82
N ASN A 4 3.52 -1.39 -14.04
CA ASN A 4 2.09 -1.42 -14.34
C ASN A 4 1.55 -2.86 -14.26
N LEU A 5 1.99 -3.64 -13.27
CA LEU A 5 1.50 -5.00 -13.06
C LEU A 5 0.53 -5.01 -11.90
N LYS A 6 -0.71 -5.39 -12.21
CA LYS A 6 -1.78 -5.65 -11.24
C LYS A 6 -1.33 -6.76 -10.27
N LEU A 7 -0.72 -6.37 -9.16
CA LEU A 7 -0.29 -7.30 -8.10
C LEU A 7 -1.48 -8.14 -7.64
N ALA A 8 -1.31 -9.45 -7.57
CA ALA A 8 -2.29 -10.33 -6.94
C ALA A 8 -2.12 -10.24 -5.42
N CYS A 9 -3.23 -10.15 -4.69
CA CYS A 9 -3.20 -10.15 -3.24
C CYS A 9 -2.76 -11.54 -2.74
N PRO A 10 -1.63 -11.67 -2.03
CA PRO A 10 -1.12 -12.97 -1.57
C PRO A 10 -2.03 -13.62 -0.52
N ARG A 11 -2.87 -12.84 0.17
CA ARG A 11 -3.84 -13.33 1.15
C ARG A 11 -5.15 -13.80 0.53
N CYS A 12 -5.51 -13.28 -0.64
CA CYS A 12 -6.79 -13.56 -1.31
C CYS A 12 -6.59 -14.33 -2.63
N SER A 13 -5.36 -14.70 -2.96
CA SER A 13 -4.99 -15.40 -4.20
C SER A 13 -5.57 -16.81 -4.28
N THR A 14 -5.88 -17.44 -3.15
CA THR A 14 -6.51 -18.77 -3.08
C THR A 14 -8.03 -18.75 -3.26
N LEU A 15 -8.66 -17.57 -3.32
CA LEU A 15 -10.09 -17.44 -3.56
C LEU A 15 -10.40 -17.61 -5.05
N ILE A 16 -11.56 -18.21 -5.36
CA ILE A 16 -12.07 -18.30 -6.74
C ILE A 16 -12.17 -16.87 -7.30
N GLY A 17 -11.44 -16.61 -8.38
CA GLY A 17 -11.35 -15.28 -9.00
C GLY A 17 -10.45 -14.28 -8.25
N GLY A 18 -9.28 -14.76 -7.77
CA GLY A 18 -8.19 -14.03 -7.10
C GLY A 18 -8.23 -12.50 -7.14
N LYS A 19 -7.99 -11.86 -5.99
CA LYS A 19 -8.14 -10.40 -5.87
C LYS A 19 -6.88 -9.65 -6.29
N ILE A 20 -7.05 -8.74 -7.24
CA ILE A 20 -6.03 -7.76 -7.62
C ILE A 20 -5.95 -6.62 -6.59
N MET A 21 -4.75 -6.15 -6.34
CA MET A 21 -4.48 -4.94 -5.58
C MET A 21 -4.88 -3.71 -6.41
N ARG A 22 -5.29 -2.63 -5.74
CA ARG A 22 -5.62 -1.35 -6.35
C ARG A 22 -4.70 -0.28 -5.82
N GLN A 23 -4.26 0.62 -6.71
CA GLN A 23 -3.42 1.74 -6.32
C GLN A 23 -4.24 2.84 -5.65
N VAL A 24 -3.78 3.28 -4.48
CA VAL A 24 -4.37 4.36 -3.69
C VAL A 24 -3.30 5.41 -3.44
N LYS A 25 -3.60 6.68 -3.77
CA LYS A 25 -2.69 7.79 -3.48
C LYS A 25 -2.79 8.17 -2.00
N HIS A 26 -1.65 8.24 -1.32
CA HIS A 26 -1.58 8.66 0.08
C HIS A 26 -1.05 10.10 0.18
N PRO A 27 -1.48 10.91 1.17
CA PRO A 27 -0.99 12.27 1.38
C PRO A 27 0.53 12.40 1.61
N SER A 28 1.22 11.31 1.93
CA SER A 28 2.70 11.26 1.98
C SER A 28 3.36 11.36 0.60
N GLY A 29 2.58 11.30 -0.49
CA GLY A 29 3.07 11.17 -1.86
C GLY A 29 3.30 9.71 -2.30
N ALA A 30 3.17 8.73 -1.40
CA ALA A 30 3.24 7.32 -1.74
C ALA A 30 2.00 6.88 -2.53
N THR A 31 2.18 5.93 -3.46
CA THR A 31 1.08 5.24 -4.16
C THR A 31 1.05 3.81 -3.64
N LEU A 32 0.04 3.45 -2.86
CA LEU A 32 -0.01 2.20 -2.12
C LEU A 32 -0.83 1.17 -2.90
N ASP A 33 -0.37 -0.08 -2.96
CA ASP A 33 -1.18 -1.18 -3.44
C ASP A 33 -2.03 -1.75 -2.31
N VAL A 34 -3.35 -1.66 -2.44
CA VAL A 34 -4.32 -2.07 -1.41
C VAL A 34 -5.30 -3.09 -1.97
N CYS A 35 -5.46 -4.22 -1.28
CA CYS A 35 -6.49 -5.19 -1.61
C CYS A 35 -7.87 -4.68 -1.17
N GLY A 36 -8.78 -4.51 -2.11
CA GLY A 36 -10.16 -4.09 -1.81
C GLY A 36 -11.03 -5.13 -1.11
N SER A 37 -10.54 -6.33 -0.86
CA SER A 37 -11.29 -7.39 -0.17
C SER A 37 -10.84 -7.58 1.28
N CYS A 38 -9.53 -7.64 1.52
CA CYS A 38 -9.00 -7.91 2.87
C CYS A 38 -8.38 -6.68 3.53
N GLY A 39 -8.20 -5.57 2.81
CA GLY A 39 -7.50 -4.38 3.28
C GLY A 39 -5.98 -4.53 3.39
N GLY A 40 -5.42 -5.68 2.97
CA GLY A 40 -3.97 -5.88 2.96
C GLY A 40 -3.27 -4.89 2.05
N MET A 41 -2.13 -4.37 2.51
CA MET A 41 -1.30 -3.41 1.77
C MET A 41 0.02 -4.04 1.39
N TRP A 42 0.46 -3.81 0.17
CA TRP A 42 1.80 -4.16 -0.30
C TRP A 42 2.60 -2.89 -0.49
N LEU A 43 3.80 -2.84 0.07
CA LEU A 43 4.64 -1.65 0.08
C LEU A 43 6.04 -1.99 -0.42
N ASP A 44 6.59 -1.14 -1.27
CA ASP A 44 8.01 -1.16 -1.59
C ASP A 44 8.85 -0.32 -0.61
N HIS A 45 10.17 -0.43 -0.71
CA HIS A 45 11.10 0.29 0.16
C HIS A 45 10.90 1.83 0.14
N ASN A 46 10.61 2.41 -1.02
CA ASN A 46 10.45 3.86 -1.16
C ASN A 46 9.12 4.33 -0.59
N GLU A 47 8.05 3.56 -0.75
CA GLU A 47 6.75 3.82 -0.17
C GLU A 47 6.79 3.78 1.36
N VAL A 48 7.48 2.78 1.94
CA VAL A 48 7.69 2.70 3.39
C VAL A 48 8.42 3.94 3.91
N LYS A 49 9.48 4.38 3.23
CA LYS A 49 10.22 5.59 3.61
C LYS A 49 9.32 6.83 3.61
N LEU A 50 8.53 7.03 2.55
CA LEU A 50 7.60 8.17 2.45
C LEU A 50 6.56 8.16 3.56
N LEU A 51 5.99 7.00 3.90
CA LEU A 51 5.04 6.85 5.00
C LEU A 51 5.69 7.14 6.35
N TYR A 52 6.92 6.64 6.58
CA TYR A 52 7.66 6.89 7.81
C TYR A 52 7.97 8.37 8.00
N ASP A 53 8.52 9.03 6.99
CA ASP A 53 8.85 10.46 7.03
C ASP A 53 7.58 11.30 7.26
N PHE A 54 6.50 10.98 6.56
CA PHE A 54 5.21 11.65 6.76
C PHE A 54 4.65 11.48 8.18
N SER A 55 4.85 10.30 8.79
CA SER A 55 4.42 10.04 10.18
C SER A 55 5.13 10.93 11.20
N LYS A 56 6.35 11.40 10.92
CA LYS A 56 7.08 12.35 11.79
C LYS A 56 6.51 13.75 11.73
N ILE A 57 5.96 14.15 10.59
CA ILE A 57 5.44 15.51 10.34
C ILE A 57 4.04 15.66 10.96
N LYS A 58 3.17 14.66 10.79
CA LYS A 58 1.79 14.69 11.32
C LYS A 58 1.69 14.10 12.74
N GLY A 59 2.67 13.29 13.14
CA GLY A 59 2.72 12.62 14.44
C GLY A 59 3.59 13.37 15.44
N GLY A 60 3.12 14.53 15.90
CA GLY A 60 3.39 14.94 17.27
C GLY A 60 2.80 13.89 18.19
N ARG A 61 3.56 12.82 18.45
CA ARG A 61 3.21 11.78 19.42
C ARG A 61 3.21 12.48 20.77
N LYS A 62 2.04 12.96 21.21
CA LYS A 62 1.86 13.40 22.59
C LYS A 62 2.31 12.22 23.45
N LYS A 63 3.44 12.42 24.11
CA LYS A 63 4.00 11.47 25.06
C LYS A 63 3.10 11.42 26.28
#